data_AF-A0AAD4CXT3-F1
#
_entry.id   AF-A0AAD4CXT3-F1
#
_cell.length_a   1.000
_cell.length_b   1.000
_cell.length_c   1.000
_cell.angle_alpha   90.00
_cell.angle_beta   90.00
_cell.angle_gamma   90.00
#
_symmetry.space_group_name_H-M   'P 1'
#
loop_
_entity.id
_entity.type
_entity.pdbx_description
1 polymer ?
#
loop_
_entity_poly.entity_id
_entity_poly.type
_entity_poly.pdbx_seq_one_letter_code
_entity_poly.pdbx_strand_id
1 'polypeptide(L)'
;MQGDRRPSGSEADESTPLLDTRNAVPPSYTNTADTIVENGICSRISSTVLTSEEDSTLVTLSRVSSVPQGLEVEPSLERIPSAPEPNKQAVKDPEHNCPGDNTGYASRFINVSPMRFWLIFGGVLMGYIIGFFDSTLMASSHPVITSHFHASNSASWLSTAFLLTSTAFLPLFGRVSDTFGRKPVYLFAIAVFFATTAWCATAQSIGSFIAARAFCGLGAGGVFSMGMILSSDLVRIEYRGVYQSYINLCLGIGGCMGLAFGGIICDTVGWRGAFFVQLPFIFVYFLVAAWTTPANLGMKRARSERMTVLQLIKSIDILGSFLLVTCVTALIMGLNLGGNVYSWSHPLVISSLVLSLVIAVIFVRYERTVERAVMPITLLSKDPRASLIFGNFFGSISVNTMVFNAPLYFQAVKLATPTDSGLRLIAATFAVTISSVSTGFLITWSKRLKPTVIIGDVLLLLGGCAAASMDVSTPDILAMFCVSISSLGQGFSFPSLMVSVLATSEQDEQAVATTTLGLWRNLGSVMGVATSSWIFQNTLIYQLQEMVTGPEKEHVILLVRKSVQAIAKLDPMHQAQVIAAYAAALRVTFLSAAVWGAFMFLMHVRIRLPRLGTKA
;
A
#
# COMPACT_ATOMS: atom_id res chain seq x y z
N MET A 1 37.53 6.44 -57.28
CA MET A 1 38.02 5.18 -56.69
C MET A 1 36.82 4.59 -55.94
N GLN A 2 36.16 3.51 -56.38
CA GLN A 2 36.63 2.13 -56.67
C GLN A 2 37.22 1.46 -55.42
N GLY A 3 36.84 0.23 -55.03
CA GLY A 3 35.75 -0.68 -55.49
C GLY A 3 35.04 -1.29 -54.25
N ASP A 4 33.88 -1.94 -54.31
CA ASP A 4 33.28 -2.88 -55.28
C ASP A 4 33.81 -4.32 -55.22
N ARG A 5 33.00 -5.21 -54.61
CA ARG A 5 32.84 -6.65 -54.91
C ARG A 5 31.58 -7.21 -54.21
N ARG A 6 31.03 -8.32 -54.74
CA ARG A 6 29.67 -8.86 -54.46
C ARG A 6 29.70 -10.39 -54.17
N PRO A 7 28.55 -11.09 -53.94
CA PRO A 7 28.49 -12.27 -53.05
C PRO A 7 28.22 -13.64 -53.72
N SER A 8 28.12 -14.68 -52.87
CA SER A 8 27.54 -16.02 -53.10
C SER A 8 27.21 -16.66 -51.73
N GLY A 9 26.27 -17.59 -51.53
CA GLY A 9 25.33 -18.30 -52.43
C GLY A 9 24.89 -19.64 -51.77
N SER A 10 23.76 -20.24 -52.20
CA SER A 10 23.10 -21.42 -51.58
C SER A 10 22.48 -21.13 -50.19
N GLU A 11 21.18 -21.32 -49.91
CA GLU A 11 20.03 -21.86 -50.67
C GLU A 11 20.04 -23.39 -50.88
N ALA A 12 19.18 -24.09 -50.13
CA ALA A 12 18.69 -25.44 -50.36
C ALA A 12 17.35 -25.61 -49.62
N ASP A 13 16.30 -25.93 -50.37
CA ASP A 13 14.93 -26.15 -49.90
C ASP A 13 14.63 -27.66 -49.94
N GLU A 14 13.79 -28.18 -49.03
CA GLU A 14 13.05 -29.42 -49.32
C GLU A 14 11.86 -29.62 -48.38
N SER A 15 10.74 -30.13 -48.91
CA SER A 15 9.46 -30.18 -48.18
C SER A 15 8.54 -31.34 -48.57
N THR A 16 8.14 -32.14 -47.56
CA THR A 16 6.99 -33.10 -47.57
C THR A 16 7.13 -34.32 -48.52
N PRO A 17 6.49 -35.49 -48.21
CA PRO A 17 5.03 -35.66 -48.33
C PRO A 17 4.37 -36.49 -47.20
N LEU A 18 3.12 -36.94 -47.43
CA LEU A 18 2.13 -37.47 -46.48
C LEU A 18 1.85 -38.99 -46.64
N LEU A 19 0.93 -39.50 -45.79
CA LEU A 19 0.18 -40.78 -45.87
C LEU A 19 0.89 -42.04 -45.30
N ASP A 20 0.22 -43.08 -44.74
CA ASP A 20 -1.24 -43.33 -44.68
C ASP A 20 -1.79 -44.20 -43.50
N THR A 21 -3.11 -44.08 -43.26
CA THR A 21 -4.11 -45.03 -42.69
C THR A 21 -3.96 -45.80 -41.34
N ARG A 22 -5.01 -45.60 -40.51
CA ARG A 22 -5.95 -46.59 -39.89
C ARG A 22 -5.71 -47.30 -38.53
N ASN A 23 -6.72 -47.10 -37.67
CA ASN A 23 -7.48 -48.07 -36.84
C ASN A 23 -6.81 -48.91 -35.72
N ALA A 24 -7.12 -48.55 -34.46
CA ALA A 24 -7.49 -49.50 -33.39
C ALA A 24 -8.29 -48.80 -32.27
N VAL A 25 -9.06 -49.57 -31.49
CA VAL A 25 -9.97 -49.12 -30.40
C VAL A 25 -9.35 -49.45 -29.02
N PRO A 26 -9.55 -48.65 -27.96
CA PRO A 26 -8.92 -48.88 -26.64
C PRO A 26 -9.56 -50.02 -25.83
N PRO A 27 -8.81 -50.63 -24.88
CA PRO A 27 -9.35 -51.62 -23.97
C PRO A 27 -10.07 -50.99 -22.77
N SER A 28 -11.40 -50.96 -22.81
CA SER A 28 -12.21 -50.89 -21.60
C SER A 28 -12.34 -52.29 -20.98
N TYR A 29 -12.15 -52.43 -19.67
CA TYR A 29 -12.60 -53.61 -18.91
C TYR A 29 -13.68 -53.20 -17.90
N THR A 30 -14.78 -53.94 -17.92
CA THR A 30 -16.01 -53.66 -17.16
C THR A 30 -16.41 -54.82 -16.26
N ASN A 31 -17.04 -54.47 -15.13
CA ASN A 31 -18.10 -55.18 -14.40
C ASN A 31 -17.96 -56.70 -14.11
N THR A 32 -18.04 -57.07 -12.83
CA THR A 32 -19.25 -57.59 -12.15
C THR A 32 -19.08 -57.35 -10.63
N ALA A 33 -20.04 -56.90 -9.80
CA ALA A 33 -21.50 -57.03 -9.69
C ALA A 33 -21.95 -58.11 -8.68
N ASP A 34 -22.82 -57.71 -7.74
CA ASP A 34 -23.80 -58.52 -6.98
C ASP A 34 -23.30 -59.58 -5.95
N THR A 35 -23.99 -59.91 -4.83
CA THR A 35 -25.15 -59.31 -4.12
C THR A 35 -25.19 -59.73 -2.61
N ILE A 36 -25.81 -58.88 -1.78
CA ILE A 36 -26.71 -59.11 -0.61
C ILE A 36 -26.57 -60.40 0.26
N VAL A 37 -26.51 -60.27 1.61
CA VAL A 37 -27.51 -60.78 2.60
C VAL A 37 -27.16 -60.35 4.05
N GLU A 38 -28.23 -60.10 4.80
CA GLU A 38 -28.40 -59.49 6.14
C GLU A 38 -27.87 -60.30 7.36
N ASN A 39 -27.55 -59.60 8.47
CA ASN A 39 -28.35 -59.56 9.72
C ASN A 39 -27.53 -59.03 10.93
N GLY A 40 -28.05 -58.21 11.86
CA GLY A 40 -29.35 -57.52 11.92
C GLY A 40 -29.64 -56.93 13.34
N ILE A 41 -30.74 -56.17 13.48
CA ILE A 41 -31.52 -55.93 14.74
C ILE A 41 -30.83 -55.07 15.84
N CYS A 42 -31.41 -54.04 16.48
CA CYS A 42 -32.72 -53.34 16.39
C CYS A 42 -32.52 -51.85 16.80
N SER A 43 -33.08 -50.84 16.13
CA SER A 43 -34.37 -50.14 16.39
C SER A 43 -34.67 -49.83 17.88
N ARG A 44 -35.18 -48.64 18.28
CA ARG A 44 -36.48 -47.98 17.96
C ARG A 44 -36.43 -46.48 18.41
N ILE A 45 -37.29 -45.50 18.04
CA ILE A 45 -38.41 -45.33 17.07
C ILE A 45 -38.70 -43.80 16.88
N SER A 46 -39.23 -43.41 15.71
CA SER A 46 -40.16 -42.29 15.34
C SER A 46 -40.24 -40.90 16.06
N SER A 47 -40.88 -39.84 15.52
CA SER A 47 -41.11 -39.36 14.12
C SER A 47 -42.00 -38.08 14.07
N THR A 48 -41.76 -37.19 13.08
CA THR A 48 -42.77 -36.33 12.38
C THR A 48 -43.34 -35.04 13.03
N VAL A 49 -43.73 -34.12 12.12
CA VAL A 49 -44.67 -32.96 12.22
C VAL A 49 -44.07 -31.59 12.67
N LEU A 50 -44.53 -30.52 11.99
CA LEU A 50 -44.29 -29.09 12.25
C LEU A 50 -45.48 -28.51 13.02
N THR A 51 -45.25 -27.47 13.85
CA THR A 51 -46.10 -26.26 13.85
C THR A 51 -45.40 -25.04 14.45
N SER A 52 -45.87 -23.88 13.97
CA SER A 52 -45.88 -22.55 14.59
C SER A 52 -46.56 -22.51 15.98
N GLU A 53 -46.61 -21.41 16.76
CA GLU A 53 -46.12 -20.02 16.64
C GLU A 53 -46.02 -19.40 18.06
N GLU A 54 -45.21 -18.34 18.22
CA GLU A 54 -45.27 -17.33 19.32
C GLU A 54 -45.12 -17.85 20.78
N ASP A 55 -44.96 -17.06 21.84
CA ASP A 55 -44.77 -15.60 21.98
C ASP A 55 -43.55 -15.31 22.91
N SER A 56 -43.49 -14.13 23.53
CA SER A 56 -42.26 -13.44 23.93
C SER A 56 -42.30 -12.85 25.36
N THR A 57 -41.33 -11.99 25.69
CA THR A 57 -41.17 -11.22 26.96
C THR A 57 -40.73 -11.99 28.22
N LEU A 58 -40.39 -11.29 29.32
CA LEU A 58 -39.19 -10.47 29.54
C LEU A 58 -38.98 -10.22 31.06
N VAL A 59 -37.75 -10.48 31.53
CA VAL A 59 -37.10 -10.03 32.79
C VAL A 59 -37.89 -9.17 33.80
N THR A 60 -37.90 -9.58 35.07
CA THR A 60 -37.96 -8.66 36.24
C THR A 60 -37.05 -9.16 37.38
N LEU A 61 -36.67 -8.27 38.31
CA LEU A 61 -35.65 -8.43 39.36
C LEU A 61 -36.25 -8.53 40.80
N SER A 62 -35.37 -8.81 41.78
CA SER A 62 -35.47 -8.53 43.24
C SER A 62 -36.25 -9.51 44.17
N ARG A 63 -36.06 -9.59 45.51
CA ARG A 63 -34.91 -9.39 46.46
C ARG A 63 -35.38 -9.71 47.93
N VAL A 64 -34.45 -9.88 48.90
CA VAL A 64 -34.59 -9.71 50.39
C VAL A 64 -34.92 -10.96 51.27
N SER A 65 -34.31 -10.99 52.49
CA SER A 65 -34.57 -11.74 53.76
C SER A 65 -34.55 -13.29 53.79
N SER A 66 -33.96 -14.05 54.74
CA SER A 66 -33.35 -13.91 56.11
C SER A 66 -34.23 -14.33 57.32
N VAL A 67 -33.78 -15.31 58.14
CA VAL A 67 -34.16 -15.62 59.57
C VAL A 67 -33.29 -16.82 60.08
N PRO A 68 -33.09 -17.06 61.42
CA PRO A 68 -31.77 -17.51 61.96
C PRO A 68 -31.77 -18.68 63.00
N GLN A 69 -30.79 -18.67 63.94
CA GLN A 69 -30.56 -19.52 65.16
C GLN A 69 -29.95 -20.93 64.95
N GLY A 70 -29.14 -21.49 65.87
CA GLY A 70 -28.50 -20.95 67.11
C GLY A 70 -28.22 -22.02 68.19
N LEU A 71 -27.10 -21.94 68.94
CA LEU A 71 -26.83 -22.71 70.19
C LEU A 71 -25.57 -22.20 70.97
N GLU A 72 -25.38 -22.70 72.21
CA GLU A 72 -24.59 -22.14 73.34
C GLU A 72 -23.15 -22.73 73.49
N VAL A 73 -22.07 -22.09 74.00
CA VAL A 73 -21.77 -21.24 75.21
C VAL A 73 -21.42 -22.12 76.45
N GLU A 74 -20.31 -21.97 77.21
CA GLU A 74 -19.24 -20.93 77.31
C GLU A 74 -17.77 -21.50 77.49
N PRO A 75 -16.75 -21.04 78.30
CA PRO A 75 -15.31 -21.20 77.94
C PRO A 75 -14.33 -21.75 79.03
N SER A 76 -13.00 -21.67 78.81
CA SER A 76 -11.94 -21.66 79.85
C SER A 76 -10.68 -20.89 79.36
N LEU A 77 -9.82 -20.41 80.28
CA LEU A 77 -8.70 -19.49 79.99
C LEU A 77 -7.30 -20.13 80.13
N GLU A 78 -6.33 -19.65 79.34
CA GLU A 78 -5.14 -18.97 79.90
C GLU A 78 -4.45 -18.03 78.89
N ARG A 79 -3.51 -17.18 79.35
CA ARG A 79 -2.85 -16.12 78.55
C ARG A 79 -1.37 -15.98 78.91
N ILE A 80 -0.47 -16.02 77.93
CA ILE A 80 0.97 -15.71 78.09
C ILE A 80 1.41 -14.65 77.03
N PRO A 81 2.37 -13.74 77.31
CA PRO A 81 2.66 -12.56 76.47
C PRO A 81 3.60 -12.79 75.26
N SER A 82 3.89 -11.69 74.56
CA SER A 82 4.44 -11.62 73.19
C SER A 82 5.98 -11.62 73.04
N ALA A 83 6.43 -12.05 71.86
CA ALA A 83 7.75 -11.81 71.26
C ALA A 83 7.58 -11.55 69.73
N PRO A 84 8.54 -10.94 69.02
CA PRO A 84 8.22 -10.06 67.88
C PRO A 84 8.32 -10.66 66.46
N GLU A 85 7.52 -10.12 65.54
CA GLU A 85 7.66 -10.33 64.09
C GLU A 85 8.76 -9.46 63.44
N PRO A 86 9.38 -9.92 62.33
CA PRO A 86 10.49 -9.20 61.68
C PRO A 86 10.04 -8.00 60.84
N ASN A 87 10.12 -6.83 61.46
CA ASN A 87 10.30 -5.49 60.88
C ASN A 87 10.39 -5.39 59.33
N LYS A 88 9.26 -5.14 58.66
CA LYS A 88 9.24 -4.50 57.34
C LYS A 88 9.05 -2.99 57.52
N GLN A 89 10.15 -2.23 57.44
CA GLN A 89 10.08 -0.77 57.49
C GLN A 89 9.28 -0.24 56.30
N ALA A 90 8.16 0.41 56.58
CA ALA A 90 7.46 1.24 55.62
C ALA A 90 8.32 2.49 55.35
N VAL A 91 9.05 2.50 54.23
CA VAL A 91 9.64 3.72 53.70
C VAL A 91 8.49 4.66 53.34
N LYS A 92 8.46 5.84 53.97
CA LYS A 92 7.50 6.88 53.61
C LYS A 92 7.89 7.48 52.27
N ASP A 93 7.14 7.15 51.22
CA ASP A 93 7.14 7.98 50.01
C ASP A 93 6.62 9.38 50.38
N PRO A 94 7.31 10.47 49.99
CA PRO A 94 6.86 11.83 50.27
C PRO A 94 5.63 12.19 49.43
N GLU A 95 4.75 13.01 49.98
CA GLU A 95 3.48 13.40 49.37
C GLU A 95 3.67 14.03 47.99
N HIS A 96 3.31 13.29 46.94
CA HIS A 96 3.38 13.81 45.57
C HIS A 96 2.12 14.62 45.25
N ASN A 97 2.18 15.92 45.53
CA ASN A 97 1.13 16.90 45.19
C ASN A 97 0.59 16.68 43.76
N CYS A 98 -0.69 16.33 43.64
CA CYS A 98 -1.34 16.00 42.37
C CYS A 98 -1.48 17.22 41.43
N PRO A 99 -0.90 17.21 40.22
CA PRO A 99 -1.30 18.08 39.12
C PRO A 99 -2.45 17.41 38.35
N GLY A 100 -3.57 18.13 38.16
CA GLY A 100 -4.84 17.54 37.69
C GLY A 100 -4.85 16.97 36.26
N ASP A 101 -5.78 16.03 36.03
CA ASP A 101 -6.38 15.51 34.78
C ASP A 101 -5.52 15.10 33.57
N ASN A 102 -4.22 15.33 33.57
CA ASN A 102 -3.34 14.99 32.44
C ASN A 102 -3.08 13.48 32.26
N THR A 103 -3.49 12.64 33.22
CA THR A 103 -3.27 11.18 33.20
C THR A 103 -3.85 10.52 31.94
N GLY A 104 -5.06 10.92 31.54
CA GLY A 104 -5.73 10.40 30.34
C GLY A 104 -4.98 10.69 29.04
N TYR A 105 -4.45 11.91 28.88
CA TYR A 105 -3.72 12.31 27.67
C TYR A 105 -2.31 11.72 27.62
N ALA A 106 -1.57 11.77 28.74
CA ALA A 106 -0.25 11.16 28.85
C ALA A 106 -0.28 9.65 28.58
N SER A 107 -1.35 8.96 28.98
CA SER A 107 -1.50 7.51 28.77
C SER A 107 -1.53 7.06 27.30
N ARG A 108 -1.74 7.97 26.33
CA ARG A 108 -1.78 7.63 24.89
C ARG A 108 -0.42 7.21 24.35
N PHE A 109 0.66 7.66 24.97
CA PHE A 109 2.03 7.52 24.51
C PHE A 109 2.79 6.44 25.27
N ILE A 110 3.71 5.76 24.58
CA ILE A 110 4.49 4.64 25.11
C ILE A 110 5.89 5.16 25.48
N ASN A 111 6.19 5.21 26.78
CA ASN A 111 7.52 5.55 27.35
C ASN A 111 8.10 6.91 26.92
N VAL A 112 7.26 7.86 26.48
CA VAL A 112 7.67 9.19 25.99
C VAL A 112 6.66 10.25 26.47
N SER A 113 7.14 11.43 26.90
CA SER A 113 6.28 12.54 27.33
C SER A 113 5.55 13.21 26.15
N PRO A 114 4.35 13.78 26.34
CA PRO A 114 3.55 14.33 25.23
C PRO A 114 4.28 15.36 24.35
N MET A 115 5.03 16.28 24.95
CA MET A 115 5.85 17.26 24.21
C MET A 115 6.92 16.59 23.36
N ARG A 116 7.63 15.59 23.93
CA ARG A 116 8.67 14.84 23.22
C ARG A 116 8.07 13.98 22.10
N PHE A 117 6.87 13.42 22.31
CA PHE A 117 6.13 12.73 21.25
C PHE A 117 5.83 13.68 20.09
N TRP A 118 5.24 14.85 20.35
CA TRP A 118 4.85 15.77 19.28
C TRP A 118 6.03 16.33 18.49
N LEU A 119 7.21 16.49 19.10
CA LEU A 119 8.43 16.85 18.37
C LEU A 119 8.91 15.72 17.44
N ILE A 120 8.90 14.47 17.89
CA ILE A 120 9.25 13.30 17.05
C ILE A 120 8.23 13.15 15.92
N PHE A 121 6.93 13.20 16.26
CA PHE A 121 5.84 13.03 15.31
C PHE A 121 5.76 14.19 14.31
N GLY A 122 5.99 15.42 14.73
CA GLY A 122 6.13 16.58 13.83
C GLY A 122 7.30 16.43 12.85
N GLY A 123 8.43 15.85 13.30
CA GLY A 123 9.53 15.46 12.42
C GLY A 123 9.14 14.38 11.40
N VAL A 124 8.36 13.38 11.80
CA VAL A 124 7.81 12.34 10.90
C VAL A 124 6.85 12.96 9.88
N LEU A 125 5.91 13.83 10.31
CA LEU A 125 5.00 14.53 9.42
C LEU A 125 5.74 15.43 8.42
N MET A 126 6.77 16.15 8.85
CA MET A 126 7.62 16.96 7.97
C MET A 126 8.35 16.09 6.93
N GLY A 127 8.89 14.94 7.34
CA GLY A 127 9.48 13.96 6.41
C GLY A 127 8.50 13.46 5.36
N TYR A 128 7.23 13.24 5.74
CA TYR A 128 6.16 12.89 4.80
C TYR A 128 5.79 14.03 3.84
N ILE A 129 5.64 15.27 4.34
CA ILE A 129 5.34 16.44 3.49
C ILE A 129 6.44 16.61 2.44
N ILE A 130 7.71 16.60 2.84
CA ILE A 130 8.83 16.83 1.92
C ILE A 130 8.99 15.66 0.93
N GLY A 131 8.87 14.42 1.40
CA GLY A 131 8.98 13.24 0.52
C GLY A 131 7.87 13.16 -0.52
N PHE A 132 6.65 13.62 -0.21
CA PHE A 132 5.56 13.67 -1.20
C PHE A 132 5.61 14.93 -2.08
N PHE A 133 6.07 16.06 -1.54
CA PHE A 133 6.41 17.26 -2.31
C PHE A 133 7.44 16.94 -3.40
N ASP A 134 8.56 16.28 -3.05
CA ASP A 134 9.58 15.86 -4.00
C ASP A 134 9.04 14.89 -5.07
N SER A 135 8.18 13.94 -4.65
CA SER A 135 7.58 12.97 -5.56
C SER A 135 6.59 13.58 -6.56
N THR A 136 5.82 14.61 -6.19
CA THR A 136 4.86 15.25 -7.11
C THR A 136 5.45 16.44 -7.86
N LEU A 137 6.46 17.12 -7.31
CA LEU A 137 7.21 18.18 -7.99
C LEU A 137 7.88 17.69 -9.28
N MET A 138 8.20 16.39 -9.36
CA MET A 138 8.71 15.79 -10.60
C MET A 138 7.72 15.91 -11.77
N ALA A 139 6.41 15.91 -11.50
CA ALA A 139 5.37 15.98 -12.54
C ALA A 139 5.35 17.33 -13.29
N SER A 140 5.76 18.43 -12.64
CA SER A 140 5.87 19.76 -13.25
C SER A 140 7.30 20.11 -13.69
N SER A 141 8.33 19.59 -13.01
CA SER A 141 9.74 19.91 -13.29
C SER A 141 10.40 19.03 -14.36
N HIS A 142 9.93 17.80 -14.63
CA HIS A 142 10.59 16.90 -15.59
C HIS A 142 10.77 17.46 -17.02
N PRO A 143 9.87 18.29 -17.60
CA PRO A 143 10.08 18.84 -18.94
C PRO A 143 11.24 19.84 -18.95
N VAL A 144 11.33 20.68 -17.92
CA VAL A 144 12.38 21.69 -17.76
C VAL A 144 13.75 21.02 -17.57
N ILE A 145 13.82 20.01 -16.70
CA ILE A 145 15.06 19.25 -16.41
C ILE A 145 15.54 18.50 -17.66
N THR A 146 14.65 17.79 -18.37
CA THR A 146 15.06 17.03 -19.55
C THR A 146 15.37 17.91 -20.76
N SER A 147 14.71 19.05 -20.92
CA SER A 147 15.06 20.07 -21.91
C SER A 147 16.46 20.65 -21.65
N HIS A 148 16.76 21.05 -20.41
CA HIS A 148 18.07 21.57 -19.99
C HIS A 148 19.23 20.59 -20.26
N PHE A 149 18.98 19.28 -20.18
CA PHE A 149 20.00 18.25 -20.48
C PHE A 149 19.89 17.67 -21.91
N HIS A 150 19.03 18.22 -22.77
CA HIS A 150 18.73 17.69 -24.13
C HIS A 150 18.40 16.18 -24.14
N ALA A 151 17.77 15.70 -23.08
CA ALA A 151 17.65 14.28 -22.73
C ALA A 151 16.19 13.82 -22.59
N SER A 152 15.28 14.32 -23.43
CA SER A 152 13.84 14.04 -23.40
C SER A 152 13.51 12.54 -23.36
N ASN A 153 14.29 11.71 -24.06
CA ASN A 153 14.16 10.24 -24.06
C ASN A 153 14.35 9.59 -22.68
N SER A 154 14.94 10.32 -21.71
CA SER A 154 15.14 9.86 -20.33
C SER A 154 14.04 10.28 -19.35
N ALA A 155 13.03 11.05 -19.78
CA ALA A 155 12.02 11.64 -18.90
C ALA A 155 11.32 10.63 -17.96
N SER A 156 10.99 9.45 -18.48
CA SER A 156 10.35 8.37 -17.72
C SER A 156 11.20 7.85 -16.54
N TRP A 157 12.53 7.96 -16.62
CA TRP A 157 13.44 7.48 -15.59
C TRP A 157 13.49 8.36 -14.34
N LEU A 158 13.16 9.65 -14.44
CA LEU A 158 13.30 10.62 -13.34
C LEU A 158 12.35 10.32 -12.17
N SER A 159 11.10 9.98 -12.48
CA SER A 159 10.11 9.51 -11.49
C SER A 159 10.29 8.02 -11.18
N THR A 160 10.57 7.21 -12.21
CA THR A 160 10.68 5.75 -12.06
C THR A 160 11.81 5.35 -11.13
N ALA A 161 13.01 5.92 -11.26
CA ALA A 161 14.15 5.59 -10.41
C ALA A 161 13.88 5.82 -8.91
N PHE A 162 13.16 6.90 -8.58
CA PHE A 162 12.75 7.21 -7.21
C PHE A 162 11.69 6.25 -6.67
N LEU A 163 10.64 5.96 -7.45
CA LEU A 163 9.56 5.03 -7.07
C LEU A 163 10.08 3.59 -6.88
N LEU A 164 11.02 3.19 -7.76
CA LEU A 164 11.66 1.89 -7.80
C LEU A 164 12.44 1.58 -6.52
N THR A 165 13.31 2.49 -6.09
CA THR A 165 14.14 2.31 -4.89
C THR A 165 13.39 2.57 -3.59
N SER A 166 12.52 3.58 -3.54
CA SER A 166 11.66 3.81 -2.36
C SER A 166 10.77 2.62 -2.03
N THR A 167 10.29 1.91 -3.06
CA THR A 167 9.51 0.67 -2.90
C THR A 167 10.40 -0.53 -2.55
N ALA A 168 11.47 -0.78 -3.30
CA ALA A 168 12.29 -1.99 -3.13
C ALA A 168 13.00 -2.05 -1.77
N PHE A 169 13.46 -0.91 -1.24
CA PHE A 169 14.20 -0.86 0.02
C PHE A 169 13.31 -0.72 1.27
N LEU A 170 12.00 -0.51 1.12
CA LEU A 170 11.05 -0.32 2.24
C LEU A 170 11.14 -1.41 3.35
N PRO A 171 11.23 -2.72 3.02
CA PRO A 171 11.36 -3.80 4.01
C PRO A 171 12.71 -3.84 4.72
N LEU A 172 13.79 -3.44 4.03
CA LEU A 172 15.14 -3.44 4.60
C LEU A 172 15.21 -2.51 5.81
N PHE A 173 14.66 -1.31 5.72
CA PHE A 173 14.62 -0.36 6.85
C PHE A 173 13.85 -0.90 8.06
N GLY A 174 12.82 -1.75 7.85
CA GLY A 174 12.16 -2.49 8.92
C GLY A 174 13.14 -3.37 9.68
N ARG A 175 13.68 -4.39 9.00
CA ARG A 175 14.62 -5.37 9.56
C ARG A 175 15.89 -4.74 10.15
N VAL A 176 16.46 -3.74 9.48
CA VAL A 176 17.65 -3.02 9.94
C VAL A 176 17.33 -2.21 11.21
N SER A 177 16.11 -1.69 11.38
CA SER A 177 15.72 -0.95 12.60
C SER A 177 15.25 -1.80 13.77
N ASP A 178 14.79 -3.04 13.54
CA ASP A 178 14.65 -4.05 14.61
C ASP A 178 16.02 -4.44 15.16
N THR A 179 17.03 -4.38 14.30
CA THR A 179 18.42 -4.79 14.57
C THR A 179 19.22 -3.70 15.28
N PHE A 180 19.38 -2.51 14.67
CA PHE A 180 20.16 -1.39 15.23
C PHE A 180 19.34 -0.43 16.10
N GLY A 181 18.03 -0.66 16.26
CA GLY A 181 17.10 0.26 16.91
C GLY A 181 16.60 1.37 15.98
N ARG A 182 15.52 2.04 16.39
CA ARG A 182 14.81 2.98 15.50
C ARG A 182 15.59 4.26 15.21
N LYS A 183 16.30 4.80 16.21
CA LYS A 183 17.00 6.10 16.09
C LYS A 183 18.08 6.14 15.00
N PRO A 184 19.13 5.30 15.00
CA PRO A 184 20.21 5.42 14.02
C PRO A 184 19.72 5.19 12.59
N VAL A 185 18.77 4.27 12.39
CA VAL A 185 18.21 3.95 11.07
C VAL A 185 17.35 5.09 10.53
N TYR A 186 16.56 5.75 11.38
CA TYR A 186 15.81 6.96 10.98
C TYR A 186 16.76 8.11 10.60
N LEU A 187 17.77 8.39 11.42
CA LEU A 187 18.75 9.45 11.12
C LEU A 187 19.56 9.16 9.85
N PHE A 188 19.93 7.91 9.61
CA PHE A 188 20.58 7.49 8.37
C PHE A 188 19.69 7.72 7.14
N ALA A 189 18.41 7.32 7.19
CA ALA A 189 17.47 7.55 6.09
C ALA A 189 17.31 9.06 5.75
N ILE A 190 17.21 9.91 6.78
CA ILE A 190 17.12 11.37 6.60
C ILE A 190 18.42 11.94 6.04
N ALA A 191 19.59 11.50 6.52
CA ALA A 191 20.88 11.97 6.04
C ALA A 191 21.13 11.58 4.56
N VAL A 192 20.72 10.37 4.17
CA VAL A 192 20.71 9.93 2.76
C VAL A 192 19.76 10.81 1.94
N PHE A 193 18.53 11.03 2.40
CA PHE A 193 17.56 11.88 1.70
C PHE A 193 18.07 13.32 1.52
N PHE A 194 18.66 13.93 2.56
CA PHE A 194 19.33 15.24 2.49
C PHE A 194 20.44 15.28 1.43
N ALA A 195 21.42 14.37 1.53
CA ALA A 195 22.60 14.37 0.65
C ALA A 195 22.23 14.10 -0.82
N THR A 196 21.22 13.25 -1.05
CA THR A 196 20.79 12.87 -2.40
C THR A 196 19.87 13.91 -3.04
N THR A 197 19.05 14.62 -2.27
CA THR A 197 18.34 15.82 -2.74
C THR A 197 19.32 16.95 -3.06
N ALA A 198 20.40 17.11 -2.28
CA ALA A 198 21.48 18.05 -2.61
C ALA A 198 22.25 17.64 -3.88
N TRP A 199 22.44 16.33 -4.12
CA TRP A 199 22.99 15.80 -5.37
C TRP A 199 22.05 16.03 -6.56
N CYS A 200 20.73 15.90 -6.38
CA CYS A 200 19.74 16.28 -7.41
C CYS A 200 19.87 17.76 -7.77
N ALA A 201 19.99 18.65 -6.78
CA ALA A 201 20.16 20.10 -6.98
C ALA A 201 21.46 20.48 -7.71
N THR A 202 22.54 19.71 -7.51
CA THR A 202 23.88 19.99 -8.05
C THR A 202 24.24 19.19 -9.30
N ALA A 203 23.35 18.31 -9.78
CA ALA A 203 23.62 17.42 -10.91
C ALA A 203 24.06 18.17 -12.19
N GLN A 204 25.11 17.66 -12.83
CA GLN A 204 25.69 18.19 -14.06
C GLN A 204 25.36 17.36 -15.32
N SER A 205 24.75 16.18 -15.15
CA SER A 205 24.31 15.33 -16.26
C SER A 205 23.02 14.60 -15.92
N ILE A 206 22.25 14.22 -16.94
CA ILE A 206 20.98 13.49 -16.76
C ILE A 206 21.19 12.12 -16.07
N GLY A 207 22.30 11.42 -16.37
CA GLY A 207 22.66 10.17 -15.72
C GLY A 207 23.00 10.36 -14.23
N SER A 208 23.74 11.41 -13.89
CA SER A 208 23.98 11.78 -12.49
C SER A 208 22.69 12.18 -11.76
N PHE A 209 21.76 12.84 -12.45
CA PHE A 209 20.45 13.20 -11.86
C PHE A 209 19.61 11.94 -11.60
N ILE A 210 19.52 11.01 -12.56
CA ILE A 210 18.78 9.74 -12.39
C ILE A 210 19.40 8.88 -11.27
N ALA A 211 20.74 8.83 -11.16
CA ALA A 211 21.41 8.19 -10.03
C ALA A 211 21.05 8.86 -8.69
N ALA A 212 21.08 10.19 -8.63
CA ALA A 212 20.67 10.94 -7.45
C ALA A 212 19.19 10.68 -7.08
N ARG A 213 18.28 10.61 -8.07
CA ARG A 213 16.87 10.21 -7.87
C ARG A 213 16.73 8.79 -7.31
N ALA A 214 17.54 7.84 -7.77
CA ALA A 214 17.54 6.47 -7.24
C ALA A 214 17.96 6.44 -5.76
N PHE A 215 19.04 7.11 -5.37
CA PHE A 215 19.44 7.17 -3.96
C PHE A 215 18.49 8.04 -3.11
N CYS A 216 17.87 9.06 -3.68
CA CYS A 216 16.82 9.87 -3.05
C CYS A 216 15.58 9.04 -2.71
N GLY A 217 15.14 8.16 -3.62
CA GLY A 217 14.08 7.21 -3.35
C GLY A 217 14.41 6.25 -2.21
N LEU A 218 15.66 5.75 -2.14
CA LEU A 218 16.12 4.92 -1.01
C LEU A 218 16.03 5.68 0.33
N GLY A 219 16.44 6.96 0.35
CA GLY A 219 16.28 7.83 1.52
C GLY A 219 14.81 8.05 1.92
N ALA A 220 13.96 8.44 0.95
CA ALA A 220 12.54 8.68 1.17
C ALA A 220 11.78 7.42 1.65
N GLY A 221 12.05 6.26 1.04
CA GLY A 221 11.50 4.97 1.48
C GLY A 221 11.90 4.65 2.92
N GLY A 222 13.14 4.95 3.31
CA GLY A 222 13.58 4.84 4.71
C GLY A 222 12.84 5.78 5.65
N VAL A 223 12.65 7.06 5.26
CA VAL A 223 11.90 8.04 6.05
C VAL A 223 10.44 7.61 6.24
N PHE A 224 9.76 7.14 5.19
CA PHE A 224 8.38 6.65 5.27
C PHE A 224 8.26 5.36 6.11
N SER A 225 9.13 4.38 5.86
CA SER A 225 9.20 3.12 6.63
C SER A 225 9.38 3.40 8.12
N MET A 226 10.42 4.17 8.47
CA MET A 226 10.70 4.55 9.84
C MET A 226 9.61 5.44 10.46
N GLY A 227 8.95 6.30 9.67
CA GLY A 227 7.83 7.11 10.11
C GLY A 227 6.63 6.26 10.57
N MET A 228 6.24 5.24 9.78
CA MET A 228 5.20 4.29 10.19
C MET A 228 5.60 3.53 11.47
N ILE A 229 6.84 3.02 11.51
CA ILE A 229 7.35 2.23 12.63
C ILE A 229 7.40 3.08 13.92
N LEU A 230 7.97 4.29 13.88
CA LEU A 230 8.02 5.22 15.01
C LEU A 230 6.62 5.62 15.49
N SER A 231 5.69 5.89 14.57
CA SER A 231 4.30 6.19 14.94
C SER A 231 3.64 4.99 15.64
N SER A 232 3.98 3.75 15.27
CA SER A 232 3.46 2.55 15.93
C SER A 232 4.12 2.30 17.30
N ASP A 233 5.45 2.36 17.41
CA ASP A 233 6.19 2.11 18.66
C ASP A 233 5.87 3.12 19.77
N LEU A 234 5.47 4.35 19.41
CA LEU A 234 5.23 5.45 20.35
C LEU A 234 3.75 5.62 20.76
N VAL A 235 2.79 5.05 20.03
CA VAL A 235 1.36 5.27 20.23
C VAL A 235 0.64 3.96 20.54
N ARG A 236 -0.20 3.95 21.59
CA ARG A 236 -1.06 2.79 21.91
C ARG A 236 -2.05 2.48 20.79
N ILE A 237 -2.33 1.20 20.59
CA ILE A 237 -3.00 0.69 19.38
C ILE A 237 -4.40 1.27 19.15
N GLU A 238 -5.11 1.62 20.23
CA GLU A 238 -6.42 2.29 20.22
C GLU A 238 -6.41 3.62 19.47
N TYR A 239 -5.29 4.36 19.53
CA TYR A 239 -5.16 5.71 18.96
C TYR A 239 -4.37 5.74 17.66
N ARG A 240 -3.64 4.68 17.30
CA ARG A 240 -2.79 4.61 16.07
C ARG A 240 -3.54 5.03 14.80
N GLY A 241 -4.84 4.76 14.71
CA GLY A 241 -5.70 5.19 13.61
C GLY A 241 -5.68 6.71 13.36
N VAL A 242 -5.80 7.54 14.40
CA VAL A 242 -5.82 9.01 14.28
C VAL A 242 -4.45 9.55 13.84
N TYR A 243 -3.35 8.96 14.31
CA TYR A 243 -2.02 9.38 13.88
C TYR A 243 -1.71 8.94 12.44
N GLN A 244 -2.25 7.81 11.99
CA GLN A 244 -2.24 7.45 10.57
C GLN A 244 -3.05 8.43 9.71
N SER A 245 -4.16 8.97 10.24
CA SER A 245 -4.91 10.06 9.57
C SER A 245 -4.07 11.33 9.43
N TYR A 246 -3.32 11.75 10.46
CA TYR A 246 -2.44 12.92 10.37
C TYR A 246 -1.31 12.71 9.35
N ILE A 247 -0.73 11.50 9.29
CA ILE A 247 0.22 11.14 8.24
C ILE A 247 -0.43 11.32 6.86
N ASN A 248 -1.62 10.74 6.63
CA ASN A 248 -2.30 10.81 5.34
C ASN A 248 -2.71 12.24 4.93
N LEU A 249 -3.10 13.10 5.90
CA LEU A 249 -3.32 14.53 5.68
C LEU A 249 -2.03 15.21 5.20
N CYS A 250 -0.90 14.93 5.84
CA CYS A 250 0.41 15.47 5.47
C CYS A 250 0.93 14.94 4.11
N LEU A 251 0.60 13.69 3.74
CA LEU A 251 0.82 13.17 2.37
C LEU A 251 0.09 14.02 1.32
N GLY A 252 -1.20 14.31 1.57
CA GLY A 252 -2.02 15.14 0.68
C GLY A 252 -1.49 16.57 0.56
N ILE A 253 -1.14 17.21 1.69
CA ILE A 253 -0.56 18.55 1.72
C ILE A 253 0.74 18.61 0.92
N GLY A 254 1.69 17.69 1.18
CA GLY A 254 2.96 17.62 0.45
C GLY A 254 2.75 17.42 -1.05
N GLY A 255 1.88 16.47 -1.42
CA GLY A 255 1.53 16.19 -2.81
C GLY A 255 0.96 17.41 -3.54
N CYS A 256 0.00 18.12 -2.95
CA CYS A 256 -0.57 19.35 -3.50
C CYS A 256 0.46 20.48 -3.60
N MET A 257 1.33 20.65 -2.60
CA MET A 257 2.38 21.66 -2.63
C MET A 257 3.40 21.40 -3.76
N GLY A 258 3.80 20.15 -4.00
CA GLY A 258 4.73 19.82 -5.08
C GLY A 258 4.16 20.08 -6.47
N LEU A 259 2.87 19.81 -6.68
CA LEU A 259 2.16 20.16 -7.91
C LEU A 259 2.05 21.68 -8.09
N ALA A 260 1.59 22.40 -7.06
CA ALA A 260 1.31 23.83 -7.14
C ALA A 260 2.57 24.70 -7.27
N PHE A 261 3.61 24.41 -6.49
CA PHE A 261 4.83 25.22 -6.47
C PHE A 261 5.93 24.71 -7.40
N GLY A 262 5.89 23.44 -7.83
CA GLY A 262 6.97 22.85 -8.62
C GLY A 262 7.26 23.57 -9.94
N GLY A 263 6.22 23.98 -10.67
CA GLY A 263 6.36 24.82 -11.87
C GLY A 263 6.88 26.21 -11.53
N ILE A 264 6.21 26.91 -10.61
CA ILE A 264 6.56 28.28 -10.19
C ILE A 264 8.03 28.39 -9.76
N ILE A 265 8.55 27.42 -9.01
CA ILE A 265 9.96 27.41 -8.57
C ILE A 265 10.90 27.14 -9.77
N CYS A 266 10.52 26.26 -10.70
CA CYS A 266 11.31 26.04 -11.92
C CYS A 266 11.39 27.28 -12.80
N ASP A 267 10.30 28.05 -12.89
CA ASP A 267 10.23 29.26 -13.74
C ASP A 267 10.93 30.47 -13.11
N THR A 268 10.93 30.58 -11.78
CA THR A 268 11.46 31.76 -11.05
C THR A 268 12.88 31.59 -10.50
N VAL A 269 13.23 30.40 -9.99
CA VAL A 269 14.54 30.10 -9.38
C VAL A 269 15.33 29.08 -10.21
N GLY A 270 14.72 28.51 -11.25
CA GLY A 270 15.30 27.40 -12.01
C GLY A 270 15.08 26.05 -11.31
N TRP A 271 15.08 24.97 -12.09
CA TRP A 271 14.80 23.60 -11.61
C TRP A 271 15.71 23.13 -10.46
N ARG A 272 16.91 23.69 -10.32
CA ARG A 272 17.81 23.40 -9.19
C ARG A 272 17.28 23.95 -7.86
N GLY A 273 16.62 25.12 -7.89
CA GLY A 273 15.97 25.73 -6.73
C GLY A 273 14.91 24.83 -6.09
N ALA A 274 14.20 24.05 -6.90
CA ALA A 274 13.18 23.09 -6.46
C ALA A 274 13.71 21.94 -5.58
N PHE A 275 15.01 21.66 -5.64
CA PHE A 275 15.69 20.72 -4.74
C PHE A 275 16.40 21.44 -3.59
N PHE A 276 17.06 22.57 -3.85
CA PHE A 276 17.68 23.39 -2.79
C PHE A 276 16.69 23.86 -1.72
N VAL A 277 15.46 24.25 -2.11
CA VAL A 277 14.42 24.73 -1.17
C VAL A 277 14.02 23.67 -0.13
N GLN A 278 14.20 22.37 -0.43
CA GLN A 278 13.88 21.29 0.49
C GLN A 278 14.92 21.14 1.61
N LEU A 279 16.20 21.41 1.31
CA LEU A 279 17.33 21.10 2.18
C LEU A 279 17.27 21.76 3.57
N PRO A 280 16.89 23.05 3.73
CA PRO A 280 16.75 23.66 5.05
C PRO A 280 15.73 22.92 5.94
N PHE A 281 14.59 22.53 5.38
CA PHE A 281 13.56 21.80 6.13
C PHE A 281 14.04 20.38 6.50
N ILE A 282 14.71 19.67 5.58
CA ILE A 282 15.30 18.36 5.84
C ILE A 282 16.35 18.45 6.97
N PHE A 283 17.22 19.45 6.93
CA PHE A 283 18.23 19.68 7.97
C PHE A 283 17.61 20.03 9.34
N VAL A 284 16.59 20.89 9.37
CA VAL A 284 15.89 21.23 10.62
C VAL A 284 15.21 20.00 11.23
N TYR A 285 14.48 19.19 10.45
CA TYR A 285 13.83 18.00 11.00
C TYR A 285 14.82 16.86 11.32
N PHE A 286 15.98 16.80 10.65
CA PHE A 286 17.10 15.95 11.07
C PHE A 286 17.61 16.32 12.48
N LEU A 287 17.84 17.60 12.76
CA LEU A 287 18.27 18.06 14.09
C LEU A 287 17.21 17.76 15.17
N VAL A 288 15.93 18.02 14.88
CA VAL A 288 14.82 17.68 15.79
C VAL A 288 14.77 16.16 16.05
N ALA A 289 14.88 15.33 15.01
CA ALA A 289 14.92 13.87 15.14
C ALA A 289 16.15 13.40 15.95
N ALA A 290 17.32 14.02 15.73
CA ALA A 290 18.57 13.69 16.40
C ALA A 290 18.52 14.02 17.89
N TRP A 291 17.92 15.14 18.28
CA TRP A 291 17.74 15.51 19.69
C TRP A 291 16.65 14.66 20.36
N THR A 292 15.48 14.55 19.74
CA THR A 292 14.27 14.07 20.42
C THR A 292 14.06 12.57 20.39
N THR A 293 14.46 11.86 19.32
CA THR A 293 14.23 10.41 19.21
C THR A 293 14.97 9.65 20.34
N PRO A 294 14.32 8.75 21.09
CA PRO A 294 14.98 7.95 22.13
C PRO A 294 15.95 6.94 21.51
N ALA A 295 17.20 6.90 21.98
CA ALA A 295 18.20 5.95 21.48
C ALA A 295 17.85 4.48 21.78
N ASN A 296 17.05 4.23 22.81
CA ASN A 296 16.68 2.89 23.27
C ASN A 296 15.46 2.28 22.56
N LEU A 297 14.83 2.99 21.61
CA LEU A 297 13.60 2.53 20.95
C LEU A 297 13.92 1.39 19.96
N GLY A 298 13.09 0.33 19.98
CA GLY A 298 13.28 -0.89 19.16
C GLY A 298 14.27 -1.92 19.75
N MET A 299 15.32 -1.50 20.46
CA MET A 299 16.45 -2.37 20.89
C MET A 299 16.17 -3.38 22.02
N LYS A 300 14.95 -3.94 22.11
CA LYS A 300 14.59 -4.94 23.15
C LYS A 300 15.50 -6.17 23.10
N ARG A 301 15.69 -6.76 21.90
CA ARG A 301 16.38 -8.04 21.73
C ARG A 301 17.89 -7.92 21.79
N ALA A 302 18.50 -6.94 21.12
CA ALA A 302 19.94 -6.69 21.17
C ALA A 302 20.47 -6.44 22.61
N ARG A 303 19.66 -5.78 23.47
CA ARG A 303 19.96 -5.61 24.90
C ARG A 303 19.83 -6.92 25.69
N SER A 304 18.85 -7.76 25.37
CA SER A 304 18.63 -9.06 26.04
C SER A 304 19.72 -10.08 25.70
N GLU A 305 20.18 -10.11 24.45
CA GLU A 305 21.14 -11.09 23.92
C GLU A 305 22.61 -10.61 24.00
N ARG A 306 22.86 -9.40 24.54
CA ARG A 306 24.20 -8.75 24.67
C ARG A 306 25.08 -8.82 23.41
N MET A 307 24.48 -8.78 22.23
CA MET A 307 25.19 -9.04 20.96
C MET A 307 26.21 -7.94 20.60
N THR A 308 27.38 -8.38 20.14
CA THR A 308 28.40 -7.52 19.52
C THR A 308 27.92 -7.05 18.15
N VAL A 309 28.33 -5.85 17.70
CA VAL A 309 27.95 -5.28 16.39
C VAL A 309 28.17 -6.25 15.22
N LEU A 310 29.23 -7.07 15.24
CA LEU A 310 29.49 -8.09 14.21
C LEU A 310 28.48 -9.26 14.24
N GLN A 311 28.04 -9.70 15.42
CA GLN A 311 26.97 -10.70 15.57
C GLN A 311 25.63 -10.11 15.13
N LEU A 312 25.41 -8.83 15.45
CA LEU A 312 24.21 -8.07 15.11
C LEU A 312 24.07 -7.92 13.58
N ILE A 313 25.16 -7.57 12.87
CA ILE A 313 25.22 -7.56 11.39
C ILE A 313 24.97 -8.96 10.82
N LYS A 314 25.60 -10.01 11.37
CA LYS A 314 25.37 -11.41 10.96
C LYS A 314 23.94 -11.91 11.20
N SER A 315 23.14 -11.19 11.98
CA SER A 315 21.73 -11.53 12.23
C SER A 315 20.75 -10.89 11.24
N ILE A 316 21.24 -10.04 10.33
CA ILE A 316 20.48 -9.48 9.20
C ILE A 316 20.56 -10.46 8.03
N ASP A 317 19.41 -10.80 7.46
CA ASP A 317 19.34 -11.60 6.24
C ASP A 317 19.67 -10.73 5.00
N ILE A 318 20.97 -10.53 4.77
CA ILE A 318 21.51 -9.72 3.67
C ILE A 318 21.19 -10.37 2.30
N LEU A 319 21.19 -11.70 2.21
CA LEU A 319 20.91 -12.42 0.96
C LEU A 319 19.42 -12.38 0.63
N GLY A 320 18.53 -12.61 1.60
CA GLY A 320 17.09 -12.40 1.43
C GLY A 320 16.77 -10.95 1.06
N SER A 321 17.48 -9.99 1.66
CA SER A 321 17.33 -8.56 1.33
C SER A 321 17.73 -8.26 -0.11
N PHE A 322 18.85 -8.80 -0.57
CA PHE A 322 19.34 -8.64 -1.94
C PHE A 322 18.40 -9.29 -2.97
N LEU A 323 17.93 -10.52 -2.69
CA LEU A 323 16.95 -11.23 -3.51
C LEU A 323 15.62 -10.45 -3.60
N LEU A 324 15.11 -9.95 -2.47
CA LEU A 324 13.88 -9.16 -2.40
C LEU A 324 13.99 -7.86 -3.19
N VAL A 325 15.04 -7.07 -2.94
CA VAL A 325 15.30 -5.82 -3.66
C VAL A 325 15.39 -6.10 -5.16
N THR A 326 16.20 -7.07 -5.58
CA THR A 326 16.40 -7.39 -7.01
C THR A 326 15.11 -7.88 -7.67
N CYS A 327 14.32 -8.71 -6.98
CA CYS A 327 13.01 -9.17 -7.46
C CYS A 327 12.02 -8.01 -7.67
N VAL A 328 11.87 -7.16 -6.65
CA VAL A 328 10.95 -6.01 -6.68
C VAL A 328 11.39 -4.98 -7.71
N THR A 329 12.70 -4.72 -7.81
CA THR A 329 13.28 -3.84 -8.82
C THR A 329 13.02 -4.38 -10.24
N ALA A 330 13.27 -5.66 -10.50
CA ALA A 330 13.00 -6.27 -11.79
C ALA A 330 11.49 -6.25 -12.15
N LEU A 331 10.61 -6.53 -11.17
CA LEU A 331 9.16 -6.48 -11.35
C LEU A 331 8.65 -5.09 -11.73
N ILE A 332 9.03 -4.07 -10.95
CA ILE A 332 8.59 -2.68 -11.17
C ILE A 332 9.20 -2.13 -12.46
N MET A 333 10.45 -2.46 -12.79
CA MET A 333 11.08 -2.07 -14.05
C MET A 333 10.31 -2.63 -15.26
N GLY A 334 9.96 -3.91 -15.25
CA GLY A 334 9.17 -4.54 -16.32
C GLY A 334 7.77 -3.95 -16.46
N LEU A 335 7.04 -3.81 -15.35
CA LEU A 335 5.66 -3.31 -15.34
C LEU A 335 5.53 -1.81 -15.67
N ASN A 336 6.50 -0.99 -15.28
CA ASN A 336 6.48 0.46 -15.55
C ASN A 336 6.88 0.76 -16.99
N LEU A 337 7.95 0.10 -17.49
CA LEU A 337 8.40 0.27 -18.87
C LEU A 337 7.44 -0.34 -19.90
N GLY A 338 6.85 -1.50 -19.59
CA GLY A 338 5.93 -2.22 -20.47
C GLY A 338 4.66 -1.41 -20.75
N GLY A 339 4.34 -1.21 -22.03
CA GLY A 339 3.14 -0.50 -22.49
C GLY A 339 3.19 1.02 -22.38
N ASN A 340 4.00 1.58 -21.47
CA ASN A 340 4.09 3.04 -21.27
C ASN A 340 5.32 3.67 -21.95
N VAL A 341 6.46 2.97 -21.98
CA VAL A 341 7.74 3.48 -22.51
C VAL A 341 8.24 2.61 -23.68
N TYR A 342 8.14 1.29 -23.53
CA TYR A 342 8.50 0.30 -24.54
C TYR A 342 7.31 -0.63 -24.80
N SER A 343 7.28 -1.27 -25.97
CA SER A 343 6.32 -2.34 -26.23
C SER A 343 6.52 -3.51 -25.26
N TRP A 344 5.45 -4.24 -24.96
CA TRP A 344 5.52 -5.45 -24.11
C TRP A 344 6.48 -6.51 -24.68
N SER A 345 6.66 -6.54 -26.00
CA SER A 345 7.60 -7.42 -26.71
C SER A 345 9.08 -6.98 -26.60
N HIS A 346 9.38 -5.82 -26.01
CA HIS A 346 10.75 -5.28 -25.97
C HIS A 346 11.65 -6.12 -25.06
N PRO A 347 12.89 -6.47 -25.46
CA PRO A 347 13.74 -7.38 -24.69
C PRO A 347 13.98 -6.98 -23.23
N LEU A 348 14.07 -5.68 -22.92
CA LEU A 348 14.22 -5.20 -21.53
C LEU A 348 12.96 -5.44 -20.67
N VAL A 349 11.76 -5.42 -21.27
CA VAL A 349 10.50 -5.69 -20.56
C VAL A 349 10.37 -7.19 -20.28
N ILE A 350 10.58 -8.03 -21.29
CA ILE A 350 10.52 -9.49 -21.14
C ILE A 350 11.59 -9.98 -20.15
N SER A 351 12.85 -9.55 -20.32
CA SER A 351 13.95 -10.02 -19.45
C SER A 351 13.79 -9.59 -17.99
N SER A 352 13.29 -8.39 -17.70
CA SER A 352 13.05 -7.95 -16.32
C SER A 352 11.86 -8.67 -15.67
N LEU A 353 10.78 -8.97 -16.42
CA LEU A 353 9.67 -9.78 -15.91
C LEU A 353 10.07 -11.24 -15.67
N VAL A 354 10.84 -11.85 -16.59
CA VAL A 354 11.36 -13.23 -16.43
C VAL A 354 12.37 -13.31 -15.27
N LEU A 355 13.28 -12.34 -15.16
CA LEU A 355 14.23 -12.26 -14.04
C LEU A 355 13.51 -12.12 -12.71
N SER A 356 12.48 -11.27 -12.65
CA SER A 356 11.61 -11.16 -11.47
C SER A 356 10.97 -12.48 -11.08
N LEU A 357 10.37 -13.20 -12.03
CA LEU A 357 9.73 -14.50 -11.78
C LEU A 357 10.73 -15.55 -11.26
N VAL A 358 11.92 -15.63 -11.85
CA VAL A 358 12.99 -16.54 -11.41
C VAL A 358 13.47 -16.19 -10.00
N ILE A 359 13.76 -14.91 -9.73
CA ILE A 359 14.21 -14.48 -8.40
C ILE A 359 13.10 -14.64 -7.35
N ALA A 360 11.83 -14.39 -7.68
CA ALA A 360 10.70 -14.61 -6.77
C ALA A 360 10.62 -16.09 -6.32
N VAL A 361 10.81 -17.03 -7.25
CA VAL A 361 10.82 -18.47 -6.96
C VAL A 361 12.02 -18.88 -6.10
N ILE A 362 13.19 -18.26 -6.29
CA ILE A 362 14.38 -18.46 -5.44
C ILE A 362 14.14 -17.87 -4.05
N PHE A 363 13.67 -16.62 -3.97
CA PHE A 363 13.38 -15.88 -2.74
C PHE A 363 12.37 -16.63 -1.86
N VAL A 364 11.24 -17.08 -2.41
CA VAL A 364 10.21 -17.83 -1.66
C VAL A 364 10.72 -19.19 -1.17
N ARG A 365 11.69 -19.83 -1.86
CA ARG A 365 12.34 -21.04 -1.34
C ARG A 365 13.33 -20.72 -0.22
N TYR A 366 14.13 -19.67 -0.39
CA TYR A 366 15.14 -19.22 0.57
C TYR A 366 14.49 -18.75 1.90
N GLU A 367 13.52 -17.83 1.85
CA GLU A 367 12.83 -17.29 3.02
C GLU A 367 12.04 -18.34 3.84
N ARG A 368 11.73 -19.50 3.25
CA ARG A 368 11.15 -20.65 3.98
C ARG A 368 12.15 -21.41 4.84
N THR A 369 13.45 -21.17 4.67
CA THR A 369 14.54 -21.89 5.36
C THR A 369 15.30 -21.04 6.38
N VAL A 370 15.14 -19.71 6.35
CA VAL A 370 15.92 -18.79 7.18
C VAL A 370 15.13 -18.37 8.43
N GLU A 371 15.70 -18.56 9.62
CA GLU A 371 15.10 -18.20 10.91
C GLU A 371 14.72 -16.71 11.00
N ARG A 372 15.51 -15.83 10.36
CA ARG A 372 15.33 -14.36 10.36
C ARG A 372 14.99 -13.79 8.97
N ALA A 373 14.30 -14.59 8.15
CA ALA A 373 13.77 -14.26 6.81
C ALA A 373 13.23 -12.82 6.71
N VAL A 374 13.61 -12.06 5.68
CA VAL A 374 13.31 -10.62 5.58
C VAL A 374 11.80 -10.34 5.64
N MET A 375 11.02 -11.13 4.91
CA MET A 375 9.57 -11.06 4.79
C MET A 375 8.95 -12.44 5.10
N PRO A 376 8.70 -12.77 6.38
CA PRO A 376 8.24 -14.08 6.80
C PRO A 376 7.02 -14.54 6.01
N ILE A 377 7.18 -15.64 5.26
CA ILE A 377 6.13 -16.22 4.41
C ILE A 377 4.88 -16.61 5.22
N THR A 378 5.02 -16.78 6.55
CA THR A 378 3.92 -16.91 7.51
C THR A 378 2.93 -15.74 7.49
N LEU A 379 3.38 -14.49 7.32
CA LEU A 379 2.54 -13.30 7.18
C LEU A 379 1.66 -13.37 5.93
N LEU A 380 2.17 -13.97 4.85
CA LEU A 380 1.50 -14.13 3.57
C LEU A 380 0.69 -15.43 3.46
N SER A 381 0.84 -16.37 4.40
CA SER A 381 0.25 -17.72 4.31
C SER A 381 -0.78 -18.03 5.41
N LYS A 382 -0.90 -17.19 6.44
CA LYS A 382 -1.84 -17.40 7.56
C LYS A 382 -2.80 -16.21 7.72
N ASP A 383 -4.09 -16.52 7.73
CA ASP A 383 -5.12 -15.53 8.06
C ASP A 383 -5.12 -15.14 9.54
N PRO A 384 -5.60 -13.93 9.89
CA PRO A 384 -6.15 -12.90 8.99
C PRO A 384 -5.08 -12.09 8.24
N ARG A 385 -3.79 -12.27 8.55
CA ARG A 385 -2.69 -11.45 8.05
C ARG A 385 -2.52 -11.54 6.53
N ALA A 386 -2.61 -12.75 5.98
CA ALA A 386 -2.55 -12.97 4.53
C ALA A 386 -3.64 -12.19 3.78
N SER A 387 -4.91 -12.37 4.14
CA SER A 387 -6.03 -11.63 3.55
C SER A 387 -5.89 -10.11 3.67
N LEU A 388 -5.41 -9.59 4.81
CA LEU A 388 -5.19 -8.14 4.99
C LEU A 388 -4.11 -7.58 4.05
N ILE A 389 -3.03 -8.34 3.81
CA ILE A 389 -1.91 -7.91 2.95
C ILE A 389 -2.30 -7.97 1.47
N PHE A 390 -2.91 -9.07 1.04
CA PHE A 390 -3.38 -9.22 -0.35
C PHE A 390 -4.57 -8.33 -0.68
N GLY A 391 -5.51 -8.12 0.25
CA GLY A 391 -6.59 -7.15 0.07
C GLY A 391 -6.08 -5.71 -0.05
N ASN A 392 -5.07 -5.31 0.75
CA ASN A 392 -4.35 -4.03 0.58
C ASN A 392 -3.65 -3.90 -0.79
N PHE A 393 -3.13 -5.00 -1.36
CA PHE A 393 -2.58 -5.04 -2.72
C PHE A 393 -3.67 -4.84 -3.78
N PHE A 394 -4.75 -5.63 -3.78
CA PHE A 394 -5.86 -5.50 -4.74
C PHE A 394 -6.56 -4.14 -4.64
N GLY A 395 -6.75 -3.62 -3.42
CA GLY A 395 -7.26 -2.26 -3.22
C GLY A 395 -6.36 -1.18 -3.81
N SER A 396 -5.05 -1.36 -3.77
CA SER A 396 -4.11 -0.45 -4.41
C SER A 396 -4.15 -0.54 -5.95
N ILE A 397 -4.34 -1.74 -6.52
CA ILE A 397 -4.59 -1.91 -7.97
C ILE A 397 -5.86 -1.15 -8.39
N SER A 398 -6.97 -1.33 -7.64
CA SER A 398 -8.23 -0.63 -7.87
C SER A 398 -8.07 0.89 -7.80
N VAL A 399 -7.50 1.43 -6.72
CA VAL A 399 -7.35 2.88 -6.54
C VAL A 399 -6.43 3.50 -7.60
N ASN A 400 -5.31 2.85 -7.93
CA ASN A 400 -4.38 3.40 -8.93
C ASN A 400 -4.95 3.30 -10.36
N THR A 401 -5.76 2.27 -10.66
CA THR A 401 -6.57 2.21 -11.89
C THR A 401 -7.49 3.43 -12.01
N MET A 402 -8.14 3.84 -10.91
CA MET A 402 -9.01 5.02 -10.90
C MET A 402 -8.21 6.31 -11.06
N VAL A 403 -7.22 6.55 -10.18
CA VAL A 403 -6.47 7.82 -10.10
C VAL A 403 -5.64 8.09 -11.35
N PHE A 404 -5.06 7.04 -11.98
CA PHE A 404 -4.27 7.20 -13.21
C PHE A 404 -5.12 7.57 -14.43
N ASN A 405 -6.32 7.00 -14.57
CA ASN A 405 -7.17 7.15 -15.76
C ASN A 405 -8.25 8.26 -15.62
N ALA A 406 -8.57 8.71 -14.41
CA ALA A 406 -9.48 9.83 -14.17
C ALA A 406 -9.08 11.16 -14.88
N PRO A 407 -7.80 11.63 -14.86
CA PRO A 407 -7.44 12.84 -15.62
C PRO A 407 -7.62 12.66 -17.13
N LEU A 408 -7.36 11.45 -17.65
CA LEU A 408 -7.56 11.11 -19.05
C LEU A 408 -9.03 11.13 -19.47
N TYR A 409 -9.96 10.74 -18.59
CA TYR A 409 -11.39 10.93 -18.83
C TYR A 409 -11.76 12.41 -19.03
N PHE A 410 -11.31 13.30 -18.14
CA PHE A 410 -11.60 14.72 -18.29
C PHE A 410 -10.94 15.33 -19.54
N GLN A 411 -9.71 14.92 -19.91
CA GLN A 411 -9.02 15.46 -21.08
C GLN A 411 -9.53 14.91 -22.41
N ALA A 412 -9.82 13.61 -22.51
CA ALA A 412 -10.22 12.97 -23.75
C ALA A 412 -11.73 12.97 -24.00
N VAL A 413 -12.55 12.82 -22.95
CA VAL A 413 -14.02 12.69 -23.07
C VAL A 413 -14.73 14.03 -22.82
N LYS A 414 -14.18 14.86 -21.92
CA LYS A 414 -14.74 16.20 -21.61
C LYS A 414 -13.99 17.36 -22.27
N LEU A 415 -12.93 17.07 -23.04
CA LEU A 415 -12.06 18.07 -23.69
C LEU A 415 -11.50 19.14 -22.71
N ALA A 416 -11.45 18.82 -21.41
CA ALA A 416 -10.96 19.72 -20.39
C ALA A 416 -9.44 19.93 -20.54
N THR A 417 -8.96 21.14 -20.20
CA THR A 417 -7.52 21.40 -20.19
C THR A 417 -6.81 20.52 -19.13
N PRO A 418 -5.50 20.23 -19.27
CA PRO A 418 -4.75 19.51 -18.24
C PRO A 418 -4.85 20.17 -16.85
N THR A 419 -4.91 21.51 -16.81
CA THR A 419 -5.09 22.29 -15.57
C THR A 419 -6.46 22.04 -14.93
N ASP A 420 -7.55 22.14 -15.70
CA ASP A 420 -8.91 21.88 -15.20
C ASP A 420 -9.11 20.40 -14.81
N SER A 421 -8.60 19.47 -15.63
CA SER A 421 -8.48 18.05 -15.31
C SER A 421 -7.79 17.80 -13.96
N GLY A 422 -6.69 18.50 -13.67
CA GLY A 422 -6.00 18.46 -12.37
C GLY A 422 -6.81 19.07 -11.23
N LEU A 423 -7.44 20.24 -11.42
CA LEU A 423 -8.28 20.89 -10.42
C LEU A 423 -9.47 20.01 -10.00
N ARG A 424 -10.08 19.28 -10.94
CA ARG A 424 -11.18 18.34 -10.68
C ARG A 424 -10.78 17.19 -9.74
N LEU A 425 -9.50 16.77 -9.75
CA LEU A 425 -8.98 15.73 -8.85
C LEU A 425 -8.71 16.22 -7.42
N ILE A 426 -8.77 17.53 -7.16
CA ILE A 426 -8.69 18.07 -5.80
C ILE A 426 -9.87 17.57 -4.95
N ALA A 427 -11.06 17.41 -5.54
CA ALA A 427 -12.23 16.82 -4.86
C ALA A 427 -11.94 15.39 -4.36
N ALA A 428 -11.29 14.56 -5.19
CA ALA A 428 -10.87 13.22 -4.80
C ALA A 428 -9.80 13.22 -3.70
N THR A 429 -8.94 14.25 -3.67
CA THR A 429 -7.92 14.45 -2.62
C THR A 429 -8.55 14.86 -1.27
N PHE A 430 -9.57 15.74 -1.30
CA PHE A 430 -10.38 16.02 -0.10
C PHE A 430 -11.15 14.78 0.37
N ALA A 431 -11.70 13.98 -0.54
CA ALA A 431 -12.42 12.75 -0.22
C ALA A 431 -11.54 11.74 0.56
N VAL A 432 -10.34 11.39 0.06
CA VAL A 432 -9.41 10.51 0.81
C VAL A 432 -8.98 11.11 2.14
N THR A 433 -8.82 12.44 2.22
CA THR A 433 -8.44 13.12 3.46
C THR A 433 -9.56 13.03 4.52
N ILE A 434 -10.79 13.40 4.16
CA ILE A 434 -11.95 13.41 5.07
C ILE A 434 -12.28 11.99 5.55
N SER A 435 -12.29 11.01 4.66
CA SER A 435 -12.51 9.59 5.00
C SER A 435 -11.37 9.03 5.86
N SER A 436 -10.11 9.34 5.56
CA SER A 436 -8.97 8.90 6.38
C SER A 436 -8.96 9.51 7.78
N VAL A 437 -9.41 10.76 7.95
CA VAL A 437 -9.60 11.40 9.26
C VAL A 437 -10.77 10.75 10.01
N SER A 438 -11.91 10.60 9.34
CA SER A 438 -13.10 9.94 9.90
C SER A 438 -12.78 8.52 10.40
N THR A 439 -11.97 7.78 9.66
CA THR A 439 -11.53 6.42 10.00
C THR A 439 -10.74 6.35 11.30
N GLY A 440 -9.82 7.29 11.53
CA GLY A 440 -9.05 7.36 12.77
C GLY A 440 -9.96 7.55 13.99
N PHE A 441 -10.94 8.46 13.89
CA PHE A 441 -11.93 8.68 14.93
C PHE A 441 -12.86 7.47 15.12
N LEU A 442 -13.38 6.87 14.04
CA LEU A 442 -14.29 5.72 14.10
C LEU A 442 -13.64 4.47 14.71
N ILE A 443 -12.37 4.19 14.39
CA ILE A 443 -11.61 3.09 15.03
C ILE A 443 -11.43 3.38 16.53
N THR A 444 -11.02 4.60 16.88
CA THR A 444 -10.77 5.01 18.28
C THR A 444 -12.03 4.93 19.14
N TRP A 445 -13.17 5.40 18.61
CA TRP A 445 -14.47 5.42 19.29
C TRP A 445 -15.11 4.03 19.38
N SER A 446 -15.23 3.33 18.25
CA SER A 446 -15.93 2.03 18.21
C SER A 446 -15.11 0.86 18.76
N LYS A 447 -13.77 0.99 18.78
CA LYS A 447 -12.79 -0.07 19.05
C LYS A 447 -12.92 -1.30 18.12
N ARG A 448 -13.61 -1.17 16.98
CA ARG A 448 -13.85 -2.24 16.00
C ARG A 448 -13.15 -1.92 14.69
N LEU A 449 -12.28 -2.83 14.24
CA LEU A 449 -11.51 -2.67 12.99
C LEU A 449 -12.29 -3.08 11.74
N LYS A 450 -13.02 -4.20 11.80
CA LYS A 450 -13.72 -4.76 10.62
C LYS A 450 -14.71 -3.82 9.95
N PRO A 451 -15.54 -3.02 10.65
CA PRO A 451 -16.50 -2.13 9.99
C PRO A 451 -15.84 -1.10 9.07
N THR A 452 -14.74 -0.46 9.48
CA THR A 452 -14.09 0.57 8.64
C THR A 452 -13.30 -0.03 7.48
N VAL A 453 -12.80 -1.26 7.60
CA VAL A 453 -12.28 -2.03 6.44
C VAL A 453 -13.40 -2.25 5.42
N ILE A 454 -14.51 -2.88 5.84
CA ILE A 454 -15.62 -3.25 4.93
C ILE A 454 -16.29 -2.03 4.29
N ILE A 455 -16.45 -0.92 5.02
CA ILE A 455 -16.93 0.35 4.46
C ILE A 455 -16.02 0.84 3.33
N GLY A 456 -14.70 0.78 3.53
CA GLY A 456 -13.74 1.17 2.50
C GLY A 456 -13.80 0.25 1.29
N ASP A 457 -13.79 -1.06 1.48
CA ASP A 457 -13.81 -2.04 0.39
C ASP A 457 -15.07 -1.91 -0.49
N VAL A 458 -16.23 -1.69 0.15
CA VAL A 458 -17.50 -1.41 -0.55
C VAL A 458 -17.43 -0.09 -1.31
N LEU A 459 -16.80 0.95 -0.77
CA LEU A 459 -16.60 2.22 -1.47
C LEU A 459 -15.59 2.12 -2.63
N LEU A 460 -14.54 1.30 -2.56
CA LEU A 460 -13.69 1.00 -3.72
C LEU A 460 -14.52 0.35 -4.84
N LEU A 461 -15.29 -0.70 -4.50
CA LEU A 461 -16.15 -1.42 -5.44
C LEU A 461 -17.20 -0.50 -6.08
N LEU A 462 -17.95 0.26 -5.27
CA LEU A 462 -18.95 1.20 -5.75
C LEU A 462 -18.34 2.35 -6.55
N GLY A 463 -17.15 2.83 -6.20
CA GLY A 463 -16.42 3.83 -6.97
C GLY A 463 -16.05 3.34 -8.36
N GLY A 464 -15.54 2.10 -8.47
CA GLY A 464 -15.29 1.44 -9.76
C GLY A 464 -16.56 1.31 -10.60
N CYS A 465 -17.66 0.83 -10.01
CA CYS A 465 -18.95 0.71 -10.71
C CYS A 465 -19.51 2.07 -11.15
N ALA A 466 -19.45 3.08 -10.28
CA ALA A 466 -19.92 4.44 -10.59
C ALA A 466 -19.10 5.08 -11.71
N ALA A 467 -17.77 4.94 -11.67
CA ALA A 467 -16.89 5.40 -12.75
C ALA A 467 -17.13 4.62 -14.06
N ALA A 468 -17.36 3.30 -14.01
CA ALA A 468 -17.71 2.50 -15.18
C ALA A 468 -19.06 2.86 -15.81
N SER A 469 -19.99 3.47 -15.05
CA SER A 469 -21.27 3.93 -15.58
C SER A 469 -21.19 5.23 -16.37
N MET A 470 -20.14 6.04 -16.17
CA MET A 470 -20.00 7.38 -16.76
C MET A 470 -20.00 7.35 -18.29
N ASP A 471 -20.60 8.36 -18.92
CA ASP A 471 -20.73 8.54 -20.36
C ASP A 471 -20.28 9.96 -20.78
N VAL A 472 -20.13 10.17 -22.09
CA VAL A 472 -19.89 11.48 -22.71
C VAL A 472 -20.89 12.54 -22.20
N SER A 473 -22.14 12.15 -21.96
CA SER A 473 -23.22 13.00 -21.44
C SER A 473 -23.22 13.22 -19.91
N THR A 474 -22.47 12.45 -19.12
CA THR A 474 -22.47 12.54 -17.64
C THR A 474 -22.00 13.92 -17.19
N PRO A 475 -22.77 14.70 -16.39
CA PRO A 475 -22.35 16.02 -15.92
C PRO A 475 -21.02 15.99 -15.15
N ASP A 476 -20.22 17.04 -15.32
CA ASP A 476 -18.84 17.07 -14.82
C ASP A 476 -18.74 16.94 -13.29
N ILE A 477 -19.67 17.54 -12.55
CA ILE A 477 -19.80 17.41 -11.08
C ILE A 477 -20.11 15.96 -10.68
N LEU A 478 -20.96 15.26 -11.45
CA LEU A 478 -21.28 13.86 -11.21
C LEU A 478 -20.07 12.96 -11.49
N ALA A 479 -19.31 13.23 -12.56
CA ALA A 479 -18.07 12.51 -12.84
C ALA A 479 -17.01 12.71 -11.75
N MET A 480 -16.84 13.93 -11.24
CA MET A 480 -16.00 14.22 -10.07
C MET A 480 -16.44 13.44 -8.84
N PHE A 481 -17.75 13.33 -8.59
CA PHE A 481 -18.30 12.55 -7.49
C PHE A 481 -18.00 11.05 -7.66
N CYS A 482 -18.28 10.46 -8.83
CA CYS A 482 -18.01 9.05 -9.13
C CYS A 482 -16.55 8.65 -8.86
N VAL A 483 -15.59 9.45 -9.34
CA VAL A 483 -14.15 9.24 -9.06
C VAL A 483 -13.84 9.38 -7.56
N SER A 484 -14.44 10.36 -6.90
CA SER A 484 -14.21 10.62 -5.46
C SER A 484 -14.70 9.49 -4.54
N ILE A 485 -15.69 8.69 -4.95
CA ILE A 485 -16.16 7.52 -4.17
C ILE A 485 -15.03 6.51 -3.95
N SER A 486 -14.20 6.22 -4.97
CA SER A 486 -13.06 5.31 -4.79
C SER A 486 -12.00 5.90 -3.83
N SER A 487 -11.84 7.22 -3.82
CA SER A 487 -10.93 7.90 -2.89
C SER A 487 -11.45 7.96 -1.46
N LEU A 488 -12.77 8.06 -1.25
CA LEU A 488 -13.38 7.80 0.07
C LEU A 488 -13.01 6.39 0.53
N GLY A 489 -13.16 5.39 -0.35
CA GLY A 489 -12.82 4.00 -0.07
C GLY A 489 -11.36 3.81 0.34
N GLN A 490 -10.42 4.43 -0.38
CA GLN A 490 -8.99 4.44 -0.06
C GLN A 490 -8.73 4.91 1.38
N GLY A 491 -9.35 6.03 1.78
CA GLY A 491 -9.18 6.60 3.11
C GLY A 491 -9.82 5.79 4.22
N PHE A 492 -10.87 5.01 3.93
CA PHE A 492 -11.42 4.04 4.87
C PHE A 492 -10.56 2.76 5.00
N SER A 493 -10.21 2.09 3.89
CA SER A 493 -9.50 0.82 3.98
C SER A 493 -8.05 0.97 4.43
N PHE A 494 -7.25 1.90 3.86
CA PHE A 494 -5.79 1.86 4.09
C PHE A 494 -5.35 2.10 5.55
N PRO A 495 -5.88 3.07 6.32
CA PRO A 495 -5.60 3.19 7.74
C PRO A 495 -6.13 1.99 8.54
N SER A 496 -7.33 1.51 8.19
CA SER A 496 -7.96 0.36 8.87
C SER A 496 -7.13 -0.92 8.72
N LEU A 497 -6.61 -1.19 7.52
CA LEU A 497 -5.77 -2.35 7.23
C LEU A 497 -4.41 -2.25 7.94
N MET A 498 -3.80 -1.05 7.98
CA MET A 498 -2.58 -0.80 8.74
C MET A 498 -2.77 -1.11 10.24
N VAL A 499 -3.80 -0.56 10.89
CA VAL A 499 -4.07 -0.87 12.31
C VAL A 499 -4.45 -2.34 12.49
N SER A 500 -5.14 -2.97 11.52
CA SER A 500 -5.54 -4.38 11.59
C SER A 500 -4.36 -5.36 11.51
N VAL A 501 -3.38 -5.10 10.65
CA VAL A 501 -2.14 -5.91 10.58
C VAL A 501 -1.34 -5.77 11.88
N LEU A 502 -1.25 -4.57 12.44
CA LEU A 502 -0.59 -4.32 13.72
C LEU A 502 -1.35 -4.94 14.91
N ALA A 503 -2.68 -5.05 14.84
CA ALA A 503 -3.51 -5.70 15.87
C ALA A 503 -3.52 -7.23 15.77
N THR A 504 -2.95 -7.80 14.70
CA THR A 504 -2.92 -9.25 14.44
C THR A 504 -1.50 -9.80 14.30
N SER A 505 -0.48 -8.98 14.62
CA SER A 505 0.95 -9.34 14.60
C SER A 505 1.60 -9.09 15.96
N GLU A 506 2.55 -9.94 16.33
CA GLU A 506 3.26 -9.82 17.60
C GLU A 506 4.15 -8.57 17.67
N GLN A 507 4.51 -8.13 18.88
CA GLN A 507 5.08 -6.80 19.10
C GLN A 507 6.53 -6.64 18.59
N ASP A 508 7.19 -7.76 18.26
CA ASP A 508 8.45 -7.83 17.54
C ASP A 508 8.24 -7.95 16.01
N GLU A 509 7.24 -8.70 15.55
CA GLU A 509 6.88 -8.77 14.12
C GLU A 509 6.28 -7.47 13.56
N GLN A 510 5.76 -6.55 14.39
CA GLN A 510 5.02 -5.35 13.95
C GLN A 510 5.76 -4.48 12.91
N ALA A 511 7.08 -4.31 12.99
CA ALA A 511 7.84 -3.51 12.01
C ALA A 511 7.98 -4.22 10.65
N VAL A 512 8.14 -5.53 10.67
CA VAL A 512 8.20 -6.38 9.48
C VAL A 512 6.82 -6.47 8.82
N ALA A 513 5.76 -6.62 9.61
CA ALA A 513 4.38 -6.63 9.13
C ALA A 513 3.98 -5.26 8.53
N THR A 514 4.37 -4.15 9.16
CA THR A 514 4.22 -2.78 8.62
C THR A 514 4.81 -2.64 7.22
N THR A 515 6.08 -3.03 7.09
CA THR A 515 6.84 -2.80 5.84
C THR A 515 6.47 -3.80 4.74
N THR A 516 6.08 -5.03 5.10
CA THR A 516 5.46 -6.00 4.19
C THR A 516 4.16 -5.45 3.61
N LEU A 517 3.25 -4.93 4.46
CA LEU A 517 2.00 -4.31 4.00
C LEU A 517 2.26 -3.10 3.10
N GLY A 518 3.27 -2.29 3.42
CA GLY A 518 3.71 -1.17 2.58
C GLY A 518 4.22 -1.60 1.20
N LEU A 519 5.11 -2.60 1.14
CA LEU A 519 5.62 -3.15 -0.12
C LEU A 519 4.48 -3.65 -1.01
N TRP A 520 3.60 -4.50 -0.48
CA TRP A 520 2.46 -5.04 -1.24
C TRP A 520 1.48 -3.94 -1.70
N ARG A 521 1.37 -2.82 -0.96
CA ARG A 521 0.58 -1.65 -1.41
C ARG A 521 1.22 -0.97 -2.62
N ASN A 522 2.54 -0.78 -2.60
CA ASN A 522 3.28 -0.14 -3.69
C ASN A 522 3.33 -1.04 -4.95
N LEU A 523 3.52 -2.35 -4.77
CA LEU A 523 3.40 -3.32 -5.87
C LEU A 523 2.00 -3.27 -6.50
N GLY A 524 0.94 -3.20 -5.69
CA GLY A 524 -0.42 -3.02 -6.19
C GLY A 524 -0.64 -1.69 -6.91
N SER A 525 0.04 -0.60 -6.49
CA SER A 525 -0.01 0.69 -7.19
C SER A 525 0.61 0.60 -8.59
N VAL A 526 1.83 0.04 -8.69
CA VAL A 526 2.51 -0.17 -9.97
C VAL A 526 1.72 -1.11 -10.89
N MET A 527 1.18 -2.20 -10.34
CA MET A 527 0.32 -3.11 -11.11
C MET A 527 -0.98 -2.44 -11.56
N GLY A 528 -1.62 -1.59 -10.74
CA GLY A 528 -2.80 -0.83 -11.14
C GLY A 528 -2.56 0.07 -12.35
N VAL A 529 -1.44 0.79 -12.39
CA VAL A 529 -1.05 1.58 -13.57
C VAL A 529 -0.79 0.67 -14.78
N ALA A 530 0.00 -0.40 -14.62
CA ALA A 530 0.36 -1.29 -15.72
C ALA A 530 -0.84 -2.03 -16.33
N THR A 531 -1.70 -2.64 -15.49
CA THR A 531 -2.88 -3.38 -15.96
C THR A 531 -3.93 -2.45 -16.54
N SER A 532 -4.16 -1.28 -15.94
CA SER A 532 -5.15 -0.33 -16.47
C SER A 532 -4.70 0.30 -17.79
N SER A 533 -3.42 0.65 -17.92
CA SER A 533 -2.82 1.10 -19.19
C SER A 533 -2.95 0.02 -20.27
N TRP A 534 -2.69 -1.25 -19.95
CA TRP A 534 -2.85 -2.36 -20.90
C TRP A 534 -4.33 -2.57 -21.31
N ILE A 535 -5.27 -2.59 -20.36
CA ILE A 535 -6.72 -2.71 -20.66
C ILE A 535 -7.17 -1.53 -21.53
N PHE A 536 -6.84 -0.30 -21.13
CA PHE A 536 -7.21 0.91 -21.84
C PHE A 536 -6.68 0.93 -23.26
N GLN A 537 -5.39 0.66 -23.48
CA GLN A 537 -4.78 0.74 -24.80
C GLN A 537 -5.34 -0.30 -25.78
N ASN A 538 -5.53 -1.55 -25.36
CA ASN A 538 -6.10 -2.60 -26.23
C ASN A 538 -7.57 -2.29 -26.55
N THR A 539 -8.36 -1.89 -25.55
CA THR A 539 -9.77 -1.52 -25.77
C THR A 539 -9.89 -0.29 -26.67
N LEU A 540 -9.05 0.74 -26.48
CA LEU A 540 -9.04 1.94 -27.31
C LEU A 540 -8.73 1.63 -28.78
N ILE A 541 -7.76 0.76 -29.06
CA ILE A 541 -7.44 0.37 -30.44
C ILE A 541 -8.66 -0.29 -31.10
N TYR A 542 -9.30 -1.23 -30.41
CA TYR A 542 -10.50 -1.91 -30.89
C TYR A 542 -11.66 -0.93 -31.12
N GLN A 543 -12.01 -0.10 -30.12
CA GLN A 543 -13.10 0.87 -30.24
C GLN A 543 -12.85 1.93 -31.32
N LEU A 544 -11.60 2.37 -31.52
CA LEU A 544 -11.25 3.27 -32.62
C LEU A 544 -11.36 2.59 -33.99
N GLN A 545 -10.99 1.32 -34.09
CA GLN A 545 -11.14 0.53 -35.31
C GLN A 545 -12.61 0.24 -35.64
N GLU A 546 -13.50 0.14 -34.65
CA GLU A 546 -14.94 -0.03 -34.86
C GLU A 546 -15.63 1.31 -35.18
N MET A 547 -15.41 2.37 -34.38
CA MET A 547 -16.20 3.60 -34.40
C MET A 547 -15.73 4.67 -35.40
N VAL A 548 -14.43 4.73 -35.74
CA VAL A 548 -13.92 5.76 -36.66
C VAL A 548 -14.21 5.35 -38.11
N THR A 549 -14.82 6.24 -38.89
CA THR A 549 -15.19 5.99 -40.30
C THR A 549 -14.74 7.12 -41.21
N GLY A 550 -14.55 6.83 -42.51
CA GLY A 550 -14.05 7.80 -43.50
C GLY A 550 -12.64 7.47 -44.03
N PRO A 551 -12.18 8.17 -45.08
CA PRO A 551 -10.92 7.87 -45.77
C PRO A 551 -9.67 8.17 -44.92
N GLU A 552 -9.73 9.15 -44.02
CA GLU A 552 -8.61 9.51 -43.13
C GLU A 552 -8.54 8.67 -41.84
N LYS A 553 -9.35 7.61 -41.70
CA LYS A 553 -9.46 6.78 -40.50
C LYS A 553 -8.11 6.43 -39.86
N GLU A 554 -7.15 5.93 -40.65
CA GLU A 554 -5.83 5.54 -40.13
C GLU A 554 -5.02 6.74 -39.62
N HIS A 555 -5.08 7.87 -40.33
CA HIS A 555 -4.43 9.12 -39.92
C HIS A 555 -5.04 9.67 -38.62
N VAL A 556 -6.38 9.72 -38.51
CA VAL A 556 -7.10 10.12 -37.31
C VAL A 556 -6.72 9.23 -36.11
N ILE A 557 -6.75 7.90 -36.29
CA ILE A 557 -6.40 6.94 -35.23
C ILE A 557 -4.94 7.11 -34.78
N LEU A 558 -3.99 7.31 -35.71
CA LEU A 558 -2.60 7.55 -35.38
C LEU A 558 -2.37 8.91 -34.70
N LEU A 559 -3.14 9.94 -35.07
CA LEU A 559 -3.06 11.29 -34.50
C LEU A 559 -3.54 11.30 -33.05
N VAL A 560 -4.74 10.78 -32.77
CA VAL A 560 -5.33 10.84 -31.41
C VAL A 560 -4.61 9.93 -30.42
N ARG A 561 -4.11 8.76 -30.89
CA ARG A 561 -3.26 7.88 -30.07
C ARG A 561 -1.88 8.48 -29.75
N LYS A 562 -1.40 9.45 -30.55
CA LYS A 562 -0.18 10.22 -30.25
C LYS A 562 -0.43 11.44 -29.37
N SER A 563 -1.60 12.07 -29.47
CA SER A 563 -1.95 13.24 -28.66
C SER A 563 -3.45 13.35 -28.40
N VAL A 564 -3.82 13.23 -27.12
CA VAL A 564 -5.18 13.49 -26.62
C VAL A 564 -5.63 14.93 -26.93
N GLN A 565 -4.70 15.89 -26.96
CA GLN A 565 -4.99 17.29 -27.30
C GLN A 565 -5.38 17.49 -28.77
N ALA A 566 -5.11 16.52 -29.66
CA ALA A 566 -5.54 16.59 -31.05
C ALA A 566 -7.05 16.34 -31.21
N ILE A 567 -7.70 15.65 -30.27
CA ILE A 567 -9.15 15.35 -30.31
C ILE A 567 -9.96 16.64 -30.40
N ALA A 568 -9.57 17.67 -29.64
CA ALA A 568 -10.18 19.00 -29.64
C ALA A 568 -10.00 19.79 -30.96
N LYS A 569 -9.20 19.30 -31.91
CA LYS A 569 -8.92 19.92 -33.21
C LYS A 569 -9.44 19.12 -34.41
N LEU A 570 -10.06 17.96 -34.17
CA LEU A 570 -10.77 17.22 -35.21
C LEU A 570 -12.05 17.95 -35.64
N ASP A 571 -12.55 17.62 -36.82
CA ASP A 571 -13.91 17.97 -37.23
C ASP A 571 -14.96 17.30 -36.33
N PRO A 572 -16.21 17.79 -36.29
CA PRO A 572 -17.23 17.28 -35.37
C PRO A 572 -17.56 15.79 -35.52
N MET A 573 -17.39 15.18 -36.70
CA MET A 573 -17.70 13.76 -36.93
C MET A 573 -16.64 12.88 -36.30
N HIS A 574 -15.37 13.05 -36.69
CA HIS A 574 -14.28 12.25 -36.12
C HIS A 574 -14.07 12.58 -34.63
N GLN A 575 -14.30 13.83 -34.20
CA GLN A 575 -14.26 14.20 -32.78
C GLN A 575 -15.27 13.38 -31.96
N ALA A 576 -16.54 13.31 -32.39
CA ALA A 576 -17.56 12.54 -31.68
C ALA A 576 -17.26 11.03 -31.66
N GLN A 577 -16.81 10.46 -32.78
CA GLN A 577 -16.41 9.05 -32.89
C GLN A 577 -15.25 8.71 -31.94
N VAL A 578 -14.22 9.56 -31.89
CA VAL A 578 -13.05 9.37 -31.02
C VAL A 578 -13.44 9.53 -29.55
N ILE A 579 -14.24 10.55 -29.20
CA ILE A 579 -14.71 10.76 -27.83
C ILE A 579 -15.51 9.54 -27.33
N ALA A 580 -16.38 8.96 -28.16
CA ALA A 580 -17.11 7.74 -27.84
C ALA A 580 -16.17 6.53 -27.64
N ALA A 581 -15.15 6.36 -28.50
CA ALA A 581 -14.17 5.29 -28.38
C ALA A 581 -13.32 5.42 -27.10
N TYR A 582 -12.87 6.62 -26.75
CA TYR A 582 -12.16 6.90 -25.49
C TYR A 582 -13.05 6.65 -24.27
N ALA A 583 -14.32 7.09 -24.31
CA ALA A 583 -15.28 6.83 -23.23
C ALA A 583 -15.52 5.33 -23.02
N ALA A 584 -15.73 4.56 -24.09
CA ALA A 584 -15.90 3.11 -24.03
C ALA A 584 -14.66 2.39 -23.47
N ALA A 585 -13.45 2.77 -23.91
CA ALA A 585 -12.20 2.22 -23.39
C ALA A 585 -11.99 2.54 -21.88
N LEU A 586 -12.34 3.76 -21.45
CA LEU A 586 -12.29 4.15 -20.05
C LEU A 586 -13.34 3.42 -19.20
N ARG A 587 -14.56 3.19 -19.71
CA ARG A 587 -15.60 2.39 -19.03
C ARG A 587 -15.11 0.99 -18.68
N VAL A 588 -14.51 0.27 -19.62
CA VAL A 588 -13.92 -1.07 -19.39
C VAL A 588 -12.75 -1.00 -18.39
N THR A 589 -11.92 0.04 -18.51
CA THR A 589 -10.79 0.27 -17.59
C THR A 589 -11.27 0.52 -16.15
N PHE A 590 -12.31 1.34 -15.96
CA PHE A 590 -12.93 1.62 -14.68
C PHE A 590 -13.69 0.42 -14.10
N LEU A 591 -14.33 -0.40 -14.96
CA LEU A 591 -14.95 -1.66 -14.54
C LEU A 591 -13.90 -2.64 -13.98
N SER A 592 -12.67 -2.64 -14.50
CA SER A 592 -11.58 -3.45 -13.94
C SER A 592 -11.23 -3.04 -12.50
N ALA A 593 -11.32 -1.75 -12.15
CA ALA A 593 -11.15 -1.31 -10.76
C ALA A 593 -12.24 -1.90 -9.85
N ALA A 594 -13.49 -1.94 -10.30
CA ALA A 594 -14.58 -2.59 -9.56
C ALA A 594 -14.28 -4.08 -9.29
N VAL A 595 -13.76 -4.81 -10.27
CA VAL A 595 -13.36 -6.22 -10.11
C VAL A 595 -12.26 -6.37 -9.05
N TRP A 596 -11.24 -5.49 -9.03
CA TRP A 596 -10.21 -5.51 -7.99
C TRP A 596 -10.74 -5.13 -6.60
N GLY A 597 -11.69 -4.20 -6.52
CA GLY A 597 -12.44 -3.89 -5.30
C GLY A 597 -13.29 -5.07 -4.79
N ALA A 598 -13.90 -5.84 -5.69
CA ALA A 598 -14.63 -7.06 -5.34
C ALA A 598 -13.71 -8.14 -4.76
N PHE A 599 -12.52 -8.35 -5.34
CA PHE A 599 -11.52 -9.27 -4.77
C PHE A 599 -11.09 -8.85 -3.36
N MET A 600 -10.81 -7.56 -3.14
CA MET A 600 -10.49 -7.01 -1.83
C MET A 600 -11.60 -7.29 -0.79
N PHE A 601 -12.85 -6.96 -1.13
CA PHE A 601 -14.03 -7.23 -0.29
C PHE A 601 -14.19 -8.72 0.03
N LEU A 602 -14.00 -9.61 -0.96
CA LEU A 602 -14.12 -11.06 -0.78
C LEU A 602 -13.07 -11.65 0.17
N MET A 603 -11.87 -11.07 0.25
CA MET A 603 -10.88 -11.45 1.27
C MET A 603 -11.28 -10.94 2.66
N HIS A 604 -11.68 -9.66 2.76
CA HIS A 604 -11.97 -9.04 4.06
C HIS A 604 -13.32 -9.45 4.68
N VAL A 605 -14.31 -9.88 3.89
CA VAL A 605 -15.64 -10.27 4.41
C VAL A 605 -15.58 -11.51 5.29
N ARG A 606 -14.63 -12.43 5.08
CA ARG A 606 -14.53 -13.68 5.87
C ARG A 606 -13.65 -13.58 7.11
N ILE A 607 -12.61 -12.74 7.12
CA ILE A 607 -11.70 -12.62 8.27
C ILE A 607 -12.40 -12.14 9.55
N ARG A 608 -11.88 -12.58 10.71
CA ARG A 608 -12.24 -12.09 12.04
C ARG A 608 -11.09 -11.23 12.56
N LEU A 609 -11.41 -10.03 13.05
CA LEU A 609 -10.43 -9.08 13.60
C LEU A 609 -10.72 -8.83 15.08
N PRO A 610 -9.70 -8.64 15.93
CA PRO A 610 -9.88 -8.37 17.34
C PRO A 610 -10.57 -7.02 17.61
N ARG A 611 -11.13 -6.86 18.81
CA ARG A 611 -11.59 -5.57 19.33
C ARG A 611 -10.46 -4.93 20.14
N LEU A 612 -10.18 -3.65 19.87
CA LEU A 612 -9.11 -2.92 20.57
C LEU A 612 -9.47 -2.71 22.04
N GLY A 613 -8.47 -2.62 22.92
CA GLY A 613 -8.67 -2.40 24.36
C GLY A 613 -9.38 -3.53 25.13
N THR A 614 -9.62 -4.70 24.53
CA THR A 614 -9.94 -5.93 25.28
C THR A 614 -8.63 -6.68 25.49
N LYS A 615 -8.30 -7.10 26.72
CA LYS A 615 -7.18 -8.03 26.91
C LYS A 615 -7.56 -9.36 26.24
N ALA A 616 -6.65 -9.89 25.42
CA ALA A 616 -6.66 -11.29 25.01
C ALA A 616 -6.16 -12.17 26.17
#